data_AF-A0A085F5U5-F1
#
_entry.id   AF-A0A085F5U5-F1
#
_cell.length_a   1.000
_cell.length_b   1.000
_cell.length_c   1.000
_cell.angle_alpha   90.00
_cell.angle_beta   90.00
_cell.angle_gamma   90.00
#
_symmetry.space_group_name_H-M   'P 1'
#
loop_
_entity.id
_entity.type
_entity.pdbx_description
1 polymer ?
#
loop_
_entity_poly.entity_id
_entity_poly.type
_entity_poly.pdbx_seq_one_letter_code
_entity_poly.pdbx_strand_id
1 'polypeptide(L)'
;MTYEALRPPAPTTDERDGSPLLLIPLANSDRFARISPSDYQKVLSAGFSPNWYLNLGYVTTYSAASGYAKVSRIILGIAGKGHRAIRVTHDNGDQTDLRRGNLVTNEVKETKPRYGRDDRRPQAKAGAGWRR
;
A
#
# COMPACT_ATOMS: atom_id res chain seq x y z
N MET A 1 -16.48 0.78 -13.79
CA MET A 1 -16.07 2.18 -13.66
C MET A 1 -14.68 2.32 -14.24
N THR A 2 -14.48 3.18 -15.24
CA THR A 2 -13.16 3.47 -15.81
C THR A 2 -12.54 4.61 -15.01
N TYR A 3 -11.41 4.35 -14.35
CA TYR A 3 -10.67 5.42 -13.68
C TYR A 3 -9.78 6.12 -14.69
N GLU A 4 -10.05 7.40 -14.95
CA GLU A 4 -9.15 8.25 -15.74
C GLU A 4 -8.04 8.80 -14.83
N ALA A 5 -6.80 8.78 -15.32
CA ALA A 5 -5.67 9.33 -14.59
C ALA A 5 -5.70 10.86 -14.71
N LEU A 6 -5.81 11.57 -13.57
CA LEU A 6 -5.72 13.04 -13.58
C LEU A 6 -4.34 13.53 -14.01
N ARG A 7 -3.33 12.69 -13.78
CA ARG A 7 -1.95 12.92 -14.20
C ARG A 7 -1.45 11.64 -14.87
N PRO A 8 -1.27 11.64 -16.20
CA PRO A 8 -0.92 10.44 -16.92
C PRO A 8 0.49 9.97 -16.55
N PRO A 9 0.73 8.64 -16.49
CA PRO A 9 2.06 8.07 -16.42
C PRO A 9 2.94 8.54 -17.59
N ALA A 10 4.21 8.83 -17.32
CA ALA A 10 5.21 9.04 -18.37
C ALA A 10 6.02 7.75 -18.60
N PRO A 11 6.18 7.26 -19.84
CA PRO A 11 7.04 6.12 -20.12
C PRO A 11 8.51 6.48 -19.91
N THR A 12 9.29 5.53 -19.41
CA THR A 12 10.75 5.62 -19.29
C THR A 12 11.36 4.21 -19.43
N THR A 13 12.68 4.11 -19.25
CA THR A 13 13.40 2.83 -19.23
C THR A 13 14.23 2.72 -17.96
N ASP A 14 14.47 1.49 -17.53
CA ASP A 14 15.38 1.18 -16.43
C ASP A 14 16.83 1.38 -16.89
N GLU A 15 17.60 2.16 -16.16
CA GLU A 15 19.00 2.45 -16.48
C GLU A 15 19.90 1.20 -16.41
N ARG A 16 19.49 0.17 -15.67
CA ARG A 16 20.33 -1.02 -15.44
C ARG A 16 20.22 -2.06 -16.56
N ASP A 17 19.01 -2.29 -17.06
CA ASP A 17 18.71 -3.38 -17.99
C ASP A 17 17.91 -2.92 -19.23
N GLY A 18 17.57 -1.63 -19.33
CA GLY A 18 16.78 -1.08 -20.43
C GLY A 18 15.31 -1.49 -20.43
N SER A 19 14.83 -2.16 -19.39
CA SER A 19 13.44 -2.63 -19.33
C SER A 19 12.44 -1.45 -19.27
N PRO A 20 11.24 -1.61 -19.86
CA PRO A 20 10.26 -0.53 -19.87
C PRO A 20 9.72 -0.26 -18.47
N LEU A 21 9.64 1.02 -18.12
CA LEU A 21 9.12 1.52 -16.85
C LEU A 21 8.10 2.64 -17.08
N LEU A 22 7.29 2.88 -16.05
CA LEU A 22 6.39 4.03 -15.96
C LEU A 22 6.80 4.90 -14.77
N LEU A 23 6.82 6.20 -15.01
CA LEU A 23 6.89 7.25 -13.99
C LEU A 23 5.48 7.71 -13.67
N ILE A 24 5.01 7.35 -12.48
CA ILE A 24 3.68 7.71 -11.99
C ILE A 24 3.79 8.97 -11.13
N PRO A 25 3.24 10.11 -11.55
CA PRO A 25 3.26 11.33 -10.74
C PRO A 25 2.44 11.13 -9.46
N LEU A 26 3.03 11.48 -8.32
CA LEU A 26 2.40 11.33 -7.02
C LEU A 26 1.64 12.61 -6.64
N ALA A 27 0.41 12.45 -6.14
CA ALA A 27 -0.38 13.59 -5.73
C ALA A 27 0.29 14.40 -4.64
N ASN A 28 0.17 15.73 -4.74
CA ASN A 28 0.68 16.69 -3.77
C ASN A 28 2.21 16.58 -3.57
N SER A 29 2.93 16.16 -4.61
CA SER A 29 4.38 16.00 -4.58
C SER A 29 4.96 16.15 -5.99
N ASP A 30 6.21 16.59 -6.06
CA ASP A 30 6.99 16.64 -7.31
C ASP A 30 7.70 15.31 -7.59
N ARG A 31 7.42 14.28 -6.78
CA ARG A 31 8.02 12.95 -6.90
C ARG A 31 7.22 12.04 -7.82
N PHE A 32 7.92 11.08 -8.41
CA PHE A 32 7.36 10.05 -9.26
C PHE A 32 7.61 8.68 -8.63
N ALA A 33 6.64 7.77 -8.75
CA ALA A 33 6.87 6.36 -8.50
C ALA A 33 7.31 5.64 -9.78
N ARG A 34 8.31 4.76 -9.66
CA ARG A 34 8.80 3.91 -10.75
C ARG A 34 8.15 2.54 -10.66
N ILE A 35 7.54 2.06 -11.74
CA ILE A 35 6.86 0.76 -11.76
C ILE A 35 6.93 0.14 -13.16
N SER A 36 6.90 -1.19 -13.25
CA SER A 36 6.74 -1.87 -14.55
C SER A 36 5.34 -1.63 -15.14
N PRO A 37 5.19 -1.57 -16.47
CA PRO A 37 3.87 -1.44 -17.11
C PRO A 37 2.89 -2.55 -16.72
N SER A 38 3.38 -3.78 -16.58
CA SER A 38 2.56 -4.94 -16.22
C SER A 38 2.04 -4.85 -14.78
N ASP A 39 2.86 -4.40 -13.83
CA ASP A 39 2.43 -4.21 -12.45
C ASP A 39 1.51 -2.99 -12.30
N TYR A 40 1.71 -1.93 -13.09
CA TYR A 40 0.76 -0.81 -13.15
C TYR A 40 -0.63 -1.27 -13.59
N GLN A 41 -0.71 -2.06 -14.67
CA GLN A 41 -1.97 -2.65 -15.12
C GLN A 41 -2.61 -3.56 -14.07
N LYS A 42 -1.82 -4.34 -13.31
CA LYS A 42 -2.36 -5.14 -12.20
C LYS A 42 -3.03 -4.28 -11.13
N VAL A 43 -2.43 -3.15 -10.76
CA VAL A 43 -3.00 -2.23 -9.77
C VAL A 43 -4.34 -1.68 -10.26
N LEU A 44 -4.42 -1.24 -11.52
CA LEU A 44 -5.66 -0.74 -12.11
C LEU A 44 -6.72 -1.83 -12.24
N SER A 45 -6.32 -3.03 -12.70
CA SER A 45 -7.21 -4.19 -12.85
C SER A 45 -7.74 -4.69 -11.52
N ALA A 46 -7.01 -4.49 -10.43
CA ALA A 46 -7.46 -4.75 -9.06
C ALA A 46 -8.46 -3.69 -8.53
N GLY A 47 -8.85 -2.71 -9.36
CA GLY A 47 -9.85 -1.70 -9.03
C GLY A 47 -9.32 -0.56 -8.16
N PHE A 48 -8.01 -0.33 -8.16
CA PHE A 48 -7.41 0.81 -7.48
C PHE A 48 -7.27 2.01 -8.41
N SER A 49 -7.39 3.20 -7.81
CA SER A 49 -7.25 4.48 -8.50
C SER A 49 -5.85 4.64 -9.11
N PRO A 50 -5.74 5.27 -10.29
CA PRO A 50 -4.46 5.69 -10.86
C PRO A 50 -3.84 6.89 -10.12
N ASN A 51 -4.61 7.58 -9.27
CA ASN A 51 -4.16 8.78 -8.56
C ASN A 51 -3.48 8.42 -7.24
N TRP A 52 -2.20 8.08 -7.32
CA TRP A 52 -1.41 7.65 -6.17
C TRP A 52 -0.83 8.85 -5.42
N TYR A 53 -0.45 8.64 -4.17
CA TYR A 53 0.13 9.69 -3.32
C TYR A 53 1.09 9.10 -2.30
N LEU A 54 1.94 9.94 -1.72
CA LEU A 54 2.81 9.54 -0.61
C LEU A 54 2.07 9.69 0.72
N ASN A 55 2.09 8.62 1.52
CA ASN A 55 1.55 8.62 2.86
C ASN A 55 2.54 7.96 3.82
N LEU A 56 3.05 8.73 4.79
CA LEU A 56 4.07 8.27 5.75
C LEU A 56 5.26 7.57 5.05
N GLY A 57 5.66 8.12 3.90
CA GLY A 57 6.73 7.60 3.05
C GLY A 57 6.30 6.53 2.02
N TYR A 58 5.14 5.88 2.19
CA TYR A 58 4.69 4.82 1.29
C TYR A 58 3.83 5.35 0.15
N VAL A 59 4.07 4.86 -1.07
CA VAL A 59 3.15 5.07 -2.19
C VAL A 59 1.84 4.32 -1.93
N THR A 60 0.76 5.09 -1.85
CA THR A 60 -0.57 4.63 -1.44
C THR A 60 -1.59 4.99 -2.52
N THR A 61 -2.58 4.13 -2.68
CA THR A 61 -3.73 4.34 -3.57
C THR A 61 -5.02 3.91 -2.85
N TYR A 62 -6.15 4.27 -3.44
CA TYR A 62 -7.48 4.00 -2.91
C TYR A 62 -8.30 3.17 -3.89
N SER A 63 -9.09 2.23 -3.37
CA SER A 63 -10.17 1.57 -4.08
C SER A 63 -11.46 1.70 -3.28
N ALA A 64 -12.60 1.91 -3.94
CA ALA A 64 -13.90 1.96 -3.24
C ALA A 64 -14.24 0.62 -2.55
N ALA A 65 -13.78 -0.50 -3.09
CA ALA A 65 -14.07 -1.83 -2.55
C ALA A 65 -13.17 -2.22 -1.37
N SER A 66 -11.90 -1.80 -1.40
CA SER A 66 -10.87 -2.25 -0.44
C SER A 66 -10.35 -1.15 0.49
N GLY A 67 -10.69 0.11 0.23
CA GLY A 67 -10.13 1.26 0.94
C GLY A 67 -8.70 1.58 0.49
N TYR A 68 -7.91 2.13 1.41
CA TYR A 68 -6.53 2.52 1.17
C TYR A 68 -5.58 1.32 1.23
N ALA A 69 -4.66 1.25 0.27
CA ALA A 69 -3.64 0.20 0.22
C ALA A 69 -2.31 0.75 -0.28
N LYS A 70 -1.21 0.16 0.21
CA LYS A 70 0.14 0.42 -0.27
C LYS A 70 0.33 -0.25 -1.63
N VAL A 71 0.82 0.49 -2.62
CA VAL A 71 0.97 -0.03 -3.98
C VAL A 71 1.93 -1.22 -4.03
N SER A 72 3.04 -1.16 -3.29
CA SER A 72 3.99 -2.28 -3.18
C SER A 72 3.34 -3.60 -2.73
N ARG A 73 2.33 -3.55 -1.86
CA ARG A 73 1.60 -4.75 -1.42
C ARG A 73 0.63 -5.27 -2.49
N ILE A 74 0.05 -4.38 -3.28
CA ILE A 74 -0.83 -4.75 -4.40
C ILE A 74 -0.01 -5.48 -5.47
N ILE A 75 1.17 -4.93 -5.83
CA ILE A 75 2.09 -5.53 -6.79
C ILE A 75 2.45 -6.96 -6.40
N LEU A 76 2.67 -7.20 -5.11
CA LEU A 76 3.02 -8.52 -4.55
C LEU A 76 1.81 -9.43 -4.31
N GLY A 77 0.57 -8.98 -4.56
CA GLY A 77 -0.64 -9.77 -4.33
C GLY A 77 -1.01 -9.98 -2.86
N ILE A 78 -0.44 -9.17 -1.95
CA ILE A 78 -0.58 -9.33 -0.49
C ILE A 78 -1.28 -8.13 0.17
N ALA A 79 -2.05 -7.35 -0.59
CA ALA A 79 -2.82 -6.22 -0.06
C ALA A 79 -3.95 -6.65 0.90
N GLY A 80 -4.39 -7.91 0.84
CA GLY A 80 -5.50 -8.44 1.66
C GLY A 80 -5.17 -8.64 3.15
N LYS A 81 -6.24 -8.83 3.95
CA LYS A 81 -6.17 -8.98 5.42
C LYS A 81 -5.38 -10.21 5.89
N GLY A 82 -5.27 -11.26 5.07
CA GLY A 82 -4.56 -12.50 5.41
C GLY A 82 -3.03 -12.36 5.50
N HIS A 83 -2.47 -11.25 5.01
CA HIS A 83 -1.01 -11.07 4.90
C HIS A 83 -0.45 -10.01 5.86
N ARG A 84 -1.12 -9.79 7.01
CA ARG A 84 -0.70 -8.79 8.01
C ARG A 84 0.68 -9.09 8.60
N ALA A 85 1.05 -10.36 8.70
CA ALA A 85 2.36 -10.81 9.16
C ALA A 85 3.48 -10.62 8.11
N ILE A 86 3.18 -10.13 6.90
CA ILE A 86 4.19 -9.87 5.87
C ILE A 86 4.49 -8.38 5.83
N ARG A 87 5.73 -8.00 6.16
CA ARG A 87 6.26 -6.65 5.98
C ARG A 87 6.91 -6.54 4.61
N VAL A 88 6.64 -5.44 3.90
CA VAL A 88 7.30 -5.12 2.62
C VAL A 88 8.28 -3.96 2.84
N THR A 89 9.52 -4.14 2.41
CA THR A 89 10.60 -3.16 2.41
C THR A 89 11.14 -2.96 0.99
N HIS A 90 11.96 -1.92 0.79
CA HIS A 90 12.58 -1.61 -0.49
C HIS A 90 14.09 -1.78 -0.34
N ASP A 91 14.72 -2.56 -1.22
CA ASP A 91 16.13 -2.92 -1.13
C ASP A 91 17.04 -1.68 -1.19
N ASN A 92 16.74 -0.77 -2.12
CA ASN A 92 17.46 0.50 -2.27
C ASN A 92 17.04 1.61 -1.27
N GLY A 93 16.11 1.32 -0.34
CA GLY A 93 15.57 2.31 0.60
C GLY A 93 14.61 3.35 0.00
N ASP A 94 14.47 3.42 -1.33
CA ASP A 94 13.57 4.36 -2.01
C ASP A 94 12.15 3.78 -2.12
N GLN A 95 11.25 4.31 -1.30
CA GLN A 95 9.85 3.88 -1.24
C GLN A 95 9.00 4.28 -2.46
N THR A 96 9.56 5.07 -3.38
CA THR A 96 8.94 5.38 -4.68
C THR A 96 9.34 4.41 -5.79
N ASP A 97 10.31 3.55 -5.53
CA ASP A 97 10.76 2.55 -6.49
C ASP A 97 10.02 1.22 -6.34
N LEU A 98 8.91 1.09 -7.04
CA LEU A 98 7.99 -0.04 -6.95
C LEU A 98 8.35 -1.19 -7.90
N ARG A 99 9.55 -1.20 -8.50
CA ARG A 99 10.03 -2.32 -9.30
C ARG A 99 10.03 -3.59 -8.46
N ARG A 100 9.48 -4.69 -8.99
CA ARG A 100 9.33 -5.96 -8.24
C ARG A 100 10.66 -6.48 -7.68
N GLY A 101 11.76 -6.34 -8.42
CA GLY A 101 13.10 -6.72 -7.95
C GLY A 101 13.63 -5.88 -6.77
N ASN A 102 13.06 -4.69 -6.54
CA ASN A 102 13.39 -3.83 -5.41
C ASN A 102 12.52 -4.12 -4.16
N LEU A 103 11.47 -4.94 -4.27
CA LEU A 103 10.55 -5.21 -3.17
C LEU A 103 10.98 -6.46 -2.40
N VAL A 104 11.21 -6.30 -1.10
CA VAL A 104 11.62 -7.38 -0.20
C VAL A 104 10.51 -7.68 0.80
N THR A 105 10.14 -8.95 0.95
CA THR A 105 9.15 -9.39 1.94
C THR A 105 9.83 -10.06 3.12
N ASN A 106 9.46 -9.65 4.33
CA ASN A 106 9.92 -10.24 5.58
C ASN A 106 8.71 -10.66 6.42
N GLU A 107 8.72 -11.88 6.94
CA GLU A 107 7.74 -12.29 7.94
C GLU A 107 8.05 -11.59 9.26
N VAL A 108 7.02 -10.97 9.83
CA VAL A 108 7.06 -10.38 11.16
C VAL A 108 6.17 -11.21 12.07
N LYS A 109 6.74 -11.65 13.20
CA LYS A 109 5.93 -12.18 14.30
C LYS A 109 4.94 -11.09 14.68
N GLU A 110 3.65 -11.43 14.67
CA GLU A 110 2.58 -10.54 15.07
C GLU A 110 2.87 -10.07 16.50
N THR A 111 3.44 -8.87 16.61
CA THR A 111 3.66 -8.25 17.90
C THR A 111 2.26 -7.84 18.34
N LYS A 112 1.80 -8.44 19.45
CA LYS A 112 0.53 -8.08 20.12
C LYS A 112 0.31 -6.57 20.02
N PRO A 113 -0.93 -6.12 19.75
CA PRO A 113 -1.21 -4.72 19.48
C PRO A 113 -0.55 -3.81 20.53
N ARG A 114 0.25 -2.83 20.08
CA ARG A 114 1.07 -1.95 20.92
C ARG A 114 0.28 -0.93 21.76
N TYR A 115 -1.04 -1.05 21.82
CA TYR A 115 -1.89 -0.26 22.71
C TYR A 115 -3.01 -1.13 23.26
N GLY A 116 -3.13 -1.12 24.59
CA GLY A 116 -4.19 -1.77 25.33
C GLY A 116 -5.57 -1.20 24.99
N ARG A 117 -6.20 -1.76 23.95
CA ARG A 117 -7.57 -2.24 24.16
C ARG A 117 -7.43 -3.58 24.83
N ASP A 118 -7.41 -3.51 26.15
CA ASP A 118 -7.60 -4.68 26.97
C ASP A 118 -9.10 -4.99 26.88
N ASP A 119 -9.48 -5.87 25.96
CA ASP A 119 -10.84 -6.39 25.84
C ASP A 119 -11.23 -7.23 27.09
N ARG A 120 -10.33 -7.33 28.08
CA ARG A 120 -10.66 -7.55 29.49
C ARG A 120 -11.46 -6.37 30.04
N ARG A 121 -12.67 -6.14 29.50
CA ARG A 121 -13.77 -5.82 30.40
C ARG A 121 -14.00 -7.12 31.17
N PRO A 122 -13.63 -7.23 32.47
CA PRO A 122 -14.26 -8.26 33.27
C PRO A 122 -15.75 -8.03 33.11
N GLN A 123 -16.50 -9.10 32.82
CA GLN A 123 -17.96 -9.07 32.80
C GLN A 123 -18.42 -8.24 34.01
N ALA A 124 -18.89 -7.02 33.77
CA ALA A 124 -19.45 -6.22 34.85
C ALA A 124 -20.62 -7.06 35.37
N LYS A 125 -20.55 -7.49 36.63
CA LYS A 125 -21.66 -8.21 37.26
C LYS A 125 -22.92 -7.38 37.05
N ALA A 126 -23.98 -8.03 36.56
CA ALA A 126 -25.29 -7.41 36.43
C ALA A 126 -25.65 -6.75 37.78
N GLY A 127 -25.84 -5.42 37.78
CA GLY A 127 -26.21 -4.67 38.98
C GLY A 127 -25.32 -3.49 39.38
N ALA A 128 -24.25 -3.16 38.64
CA ALA A 128 -23.52 -1.90 38.87
C ALA A 128 -24.35 -0.71 38.38
N GLY A 129 -25.22 -0.20 39.26
CA GLY A 129 -26.15 0.87 39.00
C GLY A 129 -25.46 2.17 38.57
N TRP A 130 -25.95 2.74 37.47
CA TRP A 130 -25.71 4.14 37.14
C TRP A 130 -26.80 4.95 37.81
N ARG A 131 -26.42 5.87 38.71
CA ARG A 131 -27.34 6.91 39.18
C ARG A 131 -27.64 7.84 38.00
N ARG A 132 -28.92 8.19 37.88
CA ARG A 132 -29.48 9.09 36.86
C ARG A 132 -28.90 10.49 36.94
#